data_AF-A0A7C4EQ46-F1
#
_entry.id   AF-A0A7C4EQ46-F1
#
_cell.length_a   1.000
_cell.length_b   1.000
_cell.length_c   1.000
_cell.angle_alpha   90.00
_cell.angle_beta   90.00
_cell.angle_gamma   90.00
#
_symmetry.space_group_name_H-M   'P 1'
#
loop_
_entity.id
_entity.type
_entity.pdbx_description
1 polymer ?
#
loop_
_entity_poly.entity_id
_entity_poly.type
_entity_poly.pdbx_seq_one_letter_code
_entity_poly.pdbx_strand_id
1 'polypeptide(L)'
;MCQSTIPTLLSPELIVRALFFSPFNTAAAHARMSPQPRTIVRPPHLPGEPNTGAVLIILFSVEQTTQVIMIRRQEHLQYHPGQISFPGGRREVGETLHETAIREAREEVGVNASSLTLLGMLTPIYVPPSDFMVHPFVAWHNGQPEVHADASEVAEILMVPVARLDAPSSRGREVR
;
A
#
# COMPACT_ATOMS: atom_id res chain seq x y z
N MET A 1 -4.15 24.63 16.25
CA MET A 1 -4.07 23.55 15.25
C MET A 1 -4.11 22.23 16.00
N CYS A 2 -5.20 21.47 15.91
CA CYS A 2 -5.34 20.19 16.61
C CYS A 2 -4.44 19.18 15.89
N GLN A 3 -3.36 18.74 16.54
CA GLN A 3 -2.53 17.65 16.02
C GLN A 3 -3.31 16.35 16.21
N SER A 4 -4.18 16.03 15.26
CA SER A 4 -4.86 14.74 15.20
C SER A 4 -3.80 13.66 14.99
N THR A 5 -3.45 12.94 16.05
CA THR A 5 -2.57 11.77 15.97
C THR A 5 -3.44 10.55 15.67
N ILE A 6 -3.07 9.72 14.69
CA ILE A 6 -3.78 8.47 14.44
C ILE A 6 -3.78 7.62 15.72
N PRO A 7 -4.94 7.09 16.17
CA PRO A 7 -4.99 6.19 17.31
C PRO A 7 -4.06 4.98 17.11
N THR A 8 -3.38 4.54 18.16
CA THR A 8 -2.51 3.36 18.13
C THR A 8 -3.27 2.10 17.69
N LEU A 9 -4.55 2.01 18.06
CA LEU A 9 -5.46 0.94 17.68
C LEU A 9 -6.57 1.48 16.77
N LEU A 10 -6.66 0.94 15.57
CA LEU A 10 -7.75 1.14 14.63
C LEU A 10 -8.61 -0.12 14.59
N SER A 11 -9.92 0.04 14.72
CA SER A 11 -10.86 -1.07 14.49
C SER A 11 -11.21 -1.17 13.00
N PRO A 12 -11.54 -2.36 12.48
CA PRO A 12 -12.04 -2.52 11.11
C PRO A 12 -13.20 -1.58 10.79
N GLU A 13 -14.12 -1.37 11.74
CA GLU A 13 -15.28 -0.51 11.58
C GLU A 13 -14.88 0.96 11.45
N LEU A 14 -13.89 1.42 12.23
CA LEU A 14 -13.34 2.78 12.09
C LEU A 14 -12.65 2.96 10.75
N ILE A 15 -11.90 1.96 10.27
CA ILE A 15 -11.23 2.00 8.97
C ILE A 15 -12.27 2.07 7.86
N VAL A 16 -13.30 1.22 7.87
CA VAL A 16 -14.40 1.26 6.90
C VAL A 16 -15.08 2.64 6.92
N ARG A 17 -15.43 3.17 8.10
CA ARG A 17 -16.00 4.53 8.21
C ARG A 17 -15.09 5.60 7.61
N ALA A 18 -13.77 5.48 7.79
CA ALA A 18 -12.80 6.41 7.22
C ALA A 18 -12.69 6.29 5.69
N LEU A 19 -12.74 5.06 5.14
CA LEU A 19 -12.70 4.81 3.70
C LEU A 19 -13.89 5.44 2.96
N PHE A 20 -15.05 5.52 3.61
CA PHE A 20 -16.26 6.13 3.06
C PHE A 20 -16.55 7.53 3.61
N PHE A 21 -15.59 8.16 4.31
CA PHE A 21 -15.78 9.48 4.87
C PHE A 21 -15.94 10.54 3.77
N SER A 22 -16.97 11.36 3.88
CA SER A 22 -17.23 12.47 2.96
C SER A 22 -17.61 13.74 3.74
N PRO A 23 -17.04 14.92 3.42
CA PRO A 23 -16.06 15.14 2.34
C PRO A 23 -14.62 14.78 2.78
N PHE A 24 -13.93 13.94 1.99
CA PHE A 24 -12.48 13.71 2.11
C PHE A 24 -11.74 14.30 0.90
N ASN A 25 -10.74 15.15 1.15
CA ASN A 25 -9.94 15.74 0.08
C ASN A 25 -8.71 14.87 -0.22
N THR A 26 -8.90 13.86 -1.07
CA THR A 26 -7.82 12.94 -1.46
C THR A 26 -6.65 13.66 -2.12
N ALA A 27 -6.91 14.65 -2.99
CA ALA A 27 -5.85 15.38 -3.68
C ALA A 27 -4.91 16.08 -2.69
N ALA A 28 -5.47 16.74 -1.66
CA ALA A 28 -4.68 17.35 -0.59
C ALA A 28 -3.91 16.32 0.23
N ALA A 29 -4.52 15.15 0.52
CA ALA A 29 -3.85 14.08 1.25
C ALA A 29 -2.65 13.51 0.47
N HIS A 30 -2.80 13.25 -0.82
CA HIS A 30 -1.71 12.81 -1.70
C HIS A 30 -0.63 13.88 -1.80
N ALA A 31 -0.99 15.15 -1.98
CA ALA A 31 -0.02 16.25 -2.06
C ALA A 31 0.83 16.37 -0.78
N ARG A 32 0.23 16.14 0.39
CA ARG A 32 0.91 16.20 1.69
C ARG A 32 1.96 15.10 1.86
N MET A 33 1.72 13.90 1.35
CA MET A 33 2.59 12.73 1.56
C MET A 33 3.49 12.39 0.35
N SER A 34 3.32 13.09 -0.78
CA SER A 34 4.13 12.84 -1.96
C SER A 34 5.55 13.41 -1.82
N PRO A 35 6.58 12.69 -2.30
CA PRO A 35 7.93 13.27 -2.41
C PRO A 35 7.91 14.48 -3.34
N GLN A 36 8.81 15.43 -3.12
CA GLN A 36 8.84 16.70 -3.85
C GLN A 36 10.19 16.89 -4.58
N PRO A 37 10.19 17.18 -5.89
CA PRO A 37 9.03 17.33 -6.77
C PRO A 37 8.48 15.97 -7.27
N ARG A 38 7.16 15.80 -7.32
CA ARG A 38 6.53 14.64 -7.98
C ARG A 38 5.40 15.09 -8.88
N THR A 39 5.49 14.74 -10.17
CA THR A 39 4.38 14.86 -11.11
C THR A 39 3.57 13.57 -11.03
N ILE A 40 2.39 13.61 -10.41
CA ILE A 40 1.46 12.46 -10.30
C ILE A 40 0.55 12.37 -11.54
N VAL A 41 0.79 13.21 -12.54
CA VAL A 41 0.06 13.20 -13.82
C VAL A 41 0.87 12.45 -14.86
N ARG A 42 0.24 11.51 -15.55
CA ARG A 42 0.86 10.81 -16.67
C ARG A 42 1.18 11.80 -17.79
N PRO A 43 2.41 11.86 -18.30
CA PRO A 43 2.74 12.75 -19.40
C PRO A 43 1.91 12.44 -20.67
N PRO A 44 1.35 13.45 -21.35
CA PRO A 44 0.44 13.23 -22.47
C PRO A 44 1.11 12.66 -23.73
N HIS A 45 2.44 12.70 -23.79
CA HIS A 45 3.22 12.17 -24.92
C HIS A 45 3.48 10.66 -24.83
N LEU A 46 3.19 10.02 -23.68
CA LEU A 46 3.33 8.58 -23.56
C LEU A 46 2.22 7.88 -24.36
N PRO A 47 2.56 6.91 -25.21
CA PRO A 47 1.57 6.20 -26.02
C PRO A 47 0.68 5.32 -25.13
N GLY A 48 -0.55 5.05 -25.61
CA GLY A 48 -1.49 4.14 -24.97
C GLY A 48 -1.95 4.55 -23.57
N GLU A 49 -2.55 3.60 -22.86
CA GLU A 49 -2.94 3.72 -21.46
C GLU A 49 -1.81 3.24 -20.54
N PRO A 50 -1.70 3.75 -19.29
CA PRO A 50 -0.74 3.23 -18.33
C PRO A 50 -1.00 1.75 -18.03
N ASN A 51 0.05 1.02 -17.64
CA ASN A 51 -0.11 -0.33 -17.12
C ASN A 51 -1.01 -0.29 -15.87
N THR A 52 -1.80 -1.34 -15.66
CA THR A 52 -2.65 -1.43 -14.48
C THR A 52 -2.01 -2.35 -13.45
N GLY A 53 -1.96 -1.88 -12.20
CA GLY A 53 -1.48 -2.67 -11.07
C GLY A 53 -2.39 -2.51 -9.86
N ALA A 54 -2.27 -3.44 -8.93
CA ALA A 54 -3.02 -3.41 -7.68
C ALA A 54 -2.11 -3.77 -6.51
N VAL A 55 -2.36 -3.16 -5.36
CA VAL A 55 -1.63 -3.44 -4.11
C VAL A 55 -2.60 -3.76 -2.99
N LEU A 56 -2.16 -4.59 -2.05
CA LEU A 56 -2.94 -4.95 -0.87
C LEU A 56 -2.32 -4.37 0.40
N ILE A 57 -3.06 -3.47 1.05
CA ILE A 57 -2.73 -2.91 2.36
C ILE A 57 -3.35 -3.83 3.41
N ILE A 58 -2.53 -4.74 3.96
CA ILE A 58 -2.96 -5.71 4.95
C ILE A 58 -2.76 -5.11 6.35
N LEU A 59 -3.87 -4.85 7.03
CA LEU A 59 -3.91 -4.32 8.39
C LEU A 59 -4.26 -5.43 9.38
N PHE A 60 -3.66 -5.36 10.56
CA PHE A 60 -3.92 -6.29 11.65
C PHE A 60 -3.53 -5.66 12.98
N SER A 61 -3.85 -6.33 14.09
CA SER A 61 -3.52 -5.83 15.43
C SER A 61 -2.63 -6.82 16.19
N VAL A 62 -1.57 -6.29 16.80
CA VAL A 62 -0.69 -6.98 17.75
C VAL A 62 -0.60 -6.12 18.99
N GLU A 63 -0.88 -6.68 20.18
CA GLU A 63 -0.77 -5.97 21.47
C GLU A 63 -1.44 -4.57 21.45
N GLN A 64 -2.68 -4.49 20.94
CA GLN A 64 -3.43 -3.23 20.80
C GLN A 64 -2.76 -2.16 19.90
N THR A 65 -1.84 -2.56 19.04
CA THR A 65 -1.23 -1.70 18.02
C THR A 65 -1.61 -2.19 16.64
N THR A 66 -2.20 -1.32 15.82
CA THR A 66 -2.47 -1.62 14.42
C THR A 66 -1.19 -1.57 13.61
N GLN A 67 -0.90 -2.68 12.96
CA GLN A 67 0.24 -2.90 12.09
C GLN A 67 -0.21 -2.92 10.63
N VAL A 68 0.73 -2.65 9.73
CA VAL A 68 0.58 -2.87 8.30
C VAL A 68 1.74 -3.72 7.78
N ILE A 69 1.44 -4.64 6.86
CA ILE A 69 2.47 -5.39 6.13
C ILE A 69 3.02 -4.52 5.00
N MET A 70 4.34 -4.42 4.93
CA MET A 70 5.09 -3.87 3.80
C MET A 70 6.19 -4.85 3.41
N ILE A 71 6.74 -4.71 2.22
CA ILE A 71 7.86 -5.51 1.73
C ILE A 71 9.02 -4.61 1.33
N ARG A 72 10.24 -5.08 1.51
CA ARG A 72 11.43 -4.55 0.83
C ARG A 72 11.71 -5.44 -0.37
N ARG A 73 11.67 -4.85 -1.56
CA ARG A 73 11.92 -5.56 -2.82
C ARG A 73 13.39 -5.96 -2.93
N GLN A 74 13.66 -7.08 -3.59
CA GLN A 74 15.01 -7.52 -3.89
C GLN A 74 15.75 -6.47 -4.75
N GLU A 75 17.07 -6.36 -4.55
CA GLU A 75 17.92 -5.37 -5.23
C GLU A 75 18.11 -5.64 -6.73
N HIS A 76 17.92 -6.90 -7.16
CA HIS A 76 18.17 -7.32 -8.53
C HIS A 76 16.96 -7.12 -9.46
N LEU A 77 15.81 -6.67 -8.95
CA LEU A 77 14.59 -6.50 -9.74
C LEU A 77 14.71 -5.30 -10.69
N GLN A 78 14.14 -5.45 -11.89
CA GLN A 78 14.18 -4.42 -12.93
C GLN A 78 13.53 -3.10 -12.49
N TYR A 79 12.43 -3.20 -11.74
CA TYR A 79 11.67 -2.04 -11.27
C TYR A 79 11.69 -1.97 -9.74
N HIS A 80 11.92 -0.77 -9.23
CA HIS A 80 11.89 -0.45 -7.80
C HIS A 80 12.83 -1.31 -6.93
N PRO A 81 14.09 -1.58 -7.34
CA PRO A 81 15.02 -2.39 -6.55
C PRO A 81 15.25 -1.77 -5.17
N GLY A 82 15.24 -2.61 -4.13
CA GLY A 82 15.47 -2.20 -2.74
C GLY A 82 14.38 -1.30 -2.13
N GLN A 83 13.35 -0.92 -2.88
CA GLN A 83 12.31 -0.02 -2.40
C GLN A 83 11.36 -0.74 -1.43
N ILE A 84 10.83 0.03 -0.47
CA ILE A 84 9.75 -0.44 0.40
C ILE A 84 8.41 -0.14 -0.27
N SER A 85 7.54 -1.15 -0.36
CA SER A 85 6.21 -1.04 -0.94
C SER A 85 5.19 -1.86 -0.16
N PHE A 86 3.91 -1.69 -0.50
CA PHE A 86 2.92 -2.71 -0.16
C PHE A 86 3.07 -3.92 -1.11
N PRO A 87 2.65 -5.12 -0.69
CA PRO A 87 2.54 -6.25 -1.60
C PRO A 87 1.63 -5.92 -2.78
N GLY A 88 2.01 -6.31 -3.98
CA GLY A 88 1.25 -6.01 -5.19
C GLY A 88 2.08 -5.94 -6.46
N GLY A 89 1.38 -5.96 -7.58
CA GLY A 89 2.01 -6.05 -8.88
C GLY A 89 1.06 -5.77 -10.04
N ARG A 90 1.38 -6.34 -11.20
CA ARG A 90 0.70 -6.05 -12.46
C ARG A 90 -0.56 -6.90 -12.59
N ARG A 91 -1.64 -6.28 -13.10
CA ARG A 91 -2.86 -7.01 -13.43
C ARG A 91 -2.61 -7.96 -14.61
N GLU A 92 -2.96 -9.23 -14.43
CA GLU A 92 -2.92 -10.21 -15.51
C GLU A 92 -4.22 -10.22 -16.34
N VAL A 93 -4.17 -10.83 -17.52
CA VAL A 93 -5.34 -10.91 -18.41
C VAL A 93 -6.40 -11.82 -17.78
N GLY A 94 -7.61 -11.30 -17.64
CA GLY A 94 -8.75 -12.03 -17.08
C GLY A 94 -8.99 -11.79 -15.59
N GLU A 95 -8.07 -11.09 -14.89
CA GLU A 95 -8.24 -10.76 -13.48
C GLU A 95 -8.98 -9.43 -13.26
N THR A 96 -9.77 -9.40 -12.19
CA THR A 96 -10.17 -8.16 -11.52
C THR A 96 -8.99 -7.59 -10.74
N LEU A 97 -9.03 -6.27 -10.46
CA LEU A 97 -8.00 -5.60 -9.68
C LEU A 97 -7.85 -6.17 -8.25
N HIS A 98 -8.95 -6.63 -7.67
CA HIS A 98 -8.94 -7.25 -6.35
C HIS A 98 -8.25 -8.62 -6.39
N GLU A 99 -8.54 -9.44 -7.40
CA GLU A 99 -7.87 -10.73 -7.59
C GLU A 99 -6.36 -10.55 -7.77
N THR A 100 -5.93 -9.56 -8.56
CA THR A 100 -4.52 -9.20 -8.69
C THR A 100 -3.90 -8.86 -7.34
N ALA A 101 -4.50 -7.98 -6.53
CA ALA A 101 -3.94 -7.61 -5.22
C ALA A 101 -3.80 -8.82 -4.28
N ILE A 102 -4.76 -9.74 -4.32
CA ILE A 102 -4.76 -10.97 -3.50
C ILE A 102 -3.72 -11.98 -4.00
N ARG A 103 -3.62 -12.20 -5.32
CA ARG A 103 -2.63 -13.09 -5.93
C ARG A 103 -1.22 -12.63 -5.57
N GLU A 104 -0.91 -11.37 -5.83
CA GLU A 104 0.40 -10.78 -5.58
C GLU A 104 0.77 -10.84 -4.09
N ALA A 105 -0.16 -10.52 -3.19
CA ALA A 105 0.09 -10.66 -1.74
C ALA A 105 0.36 -12.12 -1.34
N ARG A 106 -0.33 -13.09 -1.95
CA ARG A 106 -0.06 -14.51 -1.70
C ARG A 106 1.31 -14.94 -2.23
N GLU A 107 1.71 -14.44 -3.39
CA GLU A 107 3.00 -14.74 -4.01
C GLU A 107 4.15 -14.11 -3.22
N GLU A 108 4.09 -12.81 -2.96
CA GLU A 108 5.20 -12.07 -2.33
C GLU A 108 5.32 -12.33 -0.81
N VAL A 109 4.21 -12.49 -0.09
CA VAL A 109 4.22 -12.62 1.39
C VAL A 109 3.55 -13.88 1.92
N GLY A 110 3.10 -14.80 1.06
CA GLY A 110 2.57 -16.09 1.50
C GLY A 110 1.24 -16.03 2.28
N VAL A 111 0.58 -14.87 2.33
CA VAL A 111 -0.61 -14.68 3.16
C VAL A 111 -1.78 -15.53 2.65
N ASN A 112 -2.52 -16.15 3.56
CA ASN A 112 -3.72 -16.89 3.20
C ASN A 112 -4.88 -15.92 2.90
N ALA A 113 -5.28 -15.83 1.63
CA ALA A 113 -6.38 -14.96 1.20
C ALA A 113 -7.69 -15.17 1.98
N SER A 114 -8.01 -16.41 2.37
CA SER A 114 -9.25 -16.72 3.11
C SER A 114 -9.27 -16.17 4.55
N SER A 115 -8.11 -15.75 5.07
CA SER A 115 -7.99 -15.12 6.40
C SER A 115 -8.17 -13.59 6.35
N LEU A 116 -8.32 -13.02 5.15
CA LEU A 116 -8.44 -11.59 4.94
C LEU A 116 -9.89 -11.17 4.73
N THR A 117 -10.27 -10.06 5.36
CA THR A 117 -11.55 -9.39 5.12
C THR A 117 -11.29 -8.09 4.36
N LEU A 118 -11.81 -7.98 3.14
CA LEU A 118 -11.70 -6.75 2.35
C LEU A 118 -12.55 -5.64 3.00
N LEU A 119 -11.93 -4.50 3.30
CA LEU A 119 -12.58 -3.33 3.89
C LEU A 119 -12.99 -2.29 2.85
N GLY A 120 -12.25 -2.18 1.75
CA GLY A 120 -12.54 -1.24 0.67
C GLY A 120 -11.32 -0.87 -0.15
N MET A 121 -11.40 0.24 -0.87
CA MET A 121 -10.37 0.72 -1.79
C MET A 121 -9.99 2.17 -1.46
N LEU A 122 -8.72 2.52 -1.72
CA LEU A 122 -8.27 3.91 -1.72
C LEU A 122 -8.31 4.48 -3.15
N THR A 123 -8.12 5.79 -3.27
CA THR A 123 -8.05 6.44 -4.59
C THR A 123 -6.83 5.93 -5.37
N PRO A 124 -6.97 5.61 -6.68
CA PRO A 124 -5.86 5.18 -7.52
C PRO A 124 -4.74 6.23 -7.62
N ILE A 125 -3.51 5.75 -7.79
CA ILE A 125 -2.31 6.59 -7.85
C ILE A 125 -1.48 6.22 -9.08
N TYR A 126 -1.12 7.21 -9.89
CA TYR A 126 -0.18 7.03 -10.98
C TYR A 126 1.27 7.02 -10.45
N VAL A 127 2.07 6.06 -10.92
CA VAL A 127 3.46 5.83 -10.55
C VAL A 127 4.35 6.10 -11.78
N PRO A 128 4.96 7.31 -11.87
CA PRO A 128 5.72 7.70 -13.05
C PRO A 128 6.90 6.81 -13.43
N PRO A 129 7.73 6.31 -12.47
CA PRO A 129 8.91 5.51 -12.83
C PRO A 129 8.61 4.22 -13.61
N SER A 130 7.40 3.68 -13.50
CA SER A 130 7.00 2.41 -14.11
C SER A 130 5.81 2.53 -15.08
N ASP A 131 5.25 3.72 -15.25
CA ASP A 131 4.03 3.97 -16.04
C ASP A 131 2.83 3.10 -15.59
N PHE A 132 2.65 2.98 -14.28
CA PHE A 132 1.52 2.23 -13.68
C PHE A 132 0.45 3.14 -13.11
N MET A 133 -0.82 2.80 -13.33
CA MET A 133 -1.95 3.20 -12.50
C MET A 133 -2.18 2.13 -11.43
N VAL A 134 -1.88 2.45 -10.17
CA VAL A 134 -1.96 1.53 -9.03
C VAL A 134 -3.27 1.71 -8.30
N HIS A 135 -3.97 0.60 -8.05
CA HIS A 135 -5.24 0.53 -7.31
C HIS A 135 -5.02 -0.11 -5.93
N PRO A 136 -5.07 0.67 -4.82
CA PRO A 136 -4.86 0.14 -3.48
C PRO A 136 -6.14 -0.43 -2.86
N PHE A 137 -6.08 -1.66 -2.38
CA PHE A 137 -7.13 -2.32 -1.60
C PHE A 137 -6.72 -2.39 -0.13
N VAL A 138 -7.66 -2.20 0.78
CA VAL A 138 -7.44 -2.34 2.22
C VAL A 138 -8.11 -3.60 2.71
N ALA A 139 -7.34 -4.47 3.36
CA ALA A 139 -7.84 -5.70 3.95
C ALA A 139 -7.45 -5.77 5.43
N TRP A 140 -8.26 -6.49 6.20
CA TRP A 140 -8.03 -6.76 7.61
C TRP A 140 -7.76 -8.25 7.84
N HIS A 141 -6.75 -8.55 8.66
CA HIS A 141 -6.50 -9.89 9.18
C HIS A 141 -6.83 -9.92 10.68
N ASN A 142 -7.55 -10.97 11.11
CA ASN A 142 -7.86 -11.17 12.53
C ASN A 142 -6.66 -11.81 13.24
N GLY A 143 -5.97 -11.02 14.07
CA GLY A 143 -4.72 -11.43 14.72
C GLY A 143 -3.51 -11.22 13.82
N GLN A 144 -2.34 -11.72 14.21
CA GLN A 144 -1.14 -11.59 13.39
C GLN A 144 -1.14 -12.62 12.25
N PRO A 145 -0.99 -12.20 10.98
CA PRO A 145 -0.91 -13.14 9.86
C PRO A 145 0.40 -13.92 9.89
N GLU A 146 0.33 -15.22 9.58
CA GLU A 146 1.49 -16.01 9.20
C GLU A 146 1.91 -15.63 7.78
N VAL A 147 3.17 -15.26 7.61
CA VAL A 147 3.70 -14.73 6.34
C VAL A 147 5.07 -15.33 6.04
N HIS A 148 5.34 -15.51 4.76
CA HIS A 148 6.60 -16.04 4.25
C HIS A 148 7.00 -15.23 3.01
N ALA A 149 8.21 -14.68 3.02
CA ALA A 149 8.73 -13.95 1.87
C ALA A 149 9.01 -14.92 0.72
N ASP A 150 8.57 -14.58 -0.49
CA ASP A 150 9.19 -15.17 -1.67
C ASP A 150 10.59 -14.57 -1.83
N ALA A 151 11.61 -15.41 -1.61
CA ALA A 151 13.00 -15.00 -1.68
C ALA A 151 13.41 -14.49 -3.06
N SER A 152 12.66 -14.80 -4.13
CA SER A 152 12.94 -14.32 -5.48
C SER A 152 12.63 -12.83 -5.65
N GLU A 153 11.60 -12.32 -4.97
CA GLU A 153 11.12 -10.93 -5.13
C GLU A 153 11.23 -10.08 -3.87
N VAL A 154 11.12 -10.70 -2.69
CA VAL A 154 11.06 -10.03 -1.39
C VAL A 154 12.32 -10.31 -0.59
N ALA A 155 13.07 -9.25 -0.31
CA ALA A 155 14.25 -9.31 0.56
C ALA A 155 13.85 -9.36 2.04
N GLU A 156 12.76 -8.70 2.41
CA GLU A 156 12.32 -8.58 3.80
C GLU A 156 10.82 -8.24 3.88
N ILE A 157 10.11 -8.88 4.81
CA ILE A 157 8.76 -8.48 5.19
C ILE A 157 8.84 -7.61 6.44
N LEU A 158 8.17 -6.46 6.39
CA LEU A 158 8.13 -5.47 7.45
C LEU A 158 6.71 -5.40 8.03
N MET A 159 6.61 -5.47 9.35
CA MET A 159 5.37 -5.20 10.09
C MET A 159 5.53 -3.85 10.79
N VAL A 160 4.85 -2.83 10.26
CA VAL A 160 5.07 -1.44 10.67
C VAL A 160 3.84 -0.91 11.42
N PRO A 161 4.00 -0.31 12.62
CA PRO A 161 2.88 0.32 13.30
C PRO A 161 2.32 1.46 12.45
N VAL A 162 1.02 1.48 12.20
CA VAL A 162 0.39 2.52 11.37
C VAL A 162 0.61 3.91 11.97
N ALA A 163 0.56 4.03 13.30
CA ALA A 163 0.86 5.27 14.01
C ALA A 163 2.28 5.80 13.72
N ARG A 164 3.26 4.92 13.44
CA ARG A 164 4.62 5.32 13.08
C ARG A 164 4.67 6.02 11.71
N LEU A 165 3.78 5.68 10.78
CA LEU A 165 3.73 6.29 9.44
C LEU A 165 3.24 7.75 9.49
N ASP A 166 2.39 8.10 10.46
CA ASP A 166 1.90 9.48 10.63
C ASP A 166 2.79 10.33 11.54
N ALA A 167 3.56 9.71 12.42
CA ALA A 167 4.43 10.42 13.36
C ALA A 167 5.37 11.41 12.64
N PRO A 168 5.37 12.71 13.03
CA PRO A 168 6.24 13.72 12.41
C PRO A 168 7.73 13.37 12.46
N SER A 169 8.17 12.69 13.52
CA SER A 169 9.55 12.21 13.70
C SER A 169 9.96 11.13 12.69
N SER A 170 9.00 10.45 12.06
CA SER A 170 9.25 9.47 10.99
C SER A 170 9.38 10.12 9.61
N ARG A 171 9.22 11.45 9.49
CA ARG A 171 9.27 12.16 8.22
C ARG A 171 10.67 12.73 8.02
N GLY A 172 11.32 12.33 6.93
CA GLY A 172 12.60 12.87 6.49
C GLY A 172 12.55 13.23 5.01
N ARG A 173 13.51 14.06 4.58
CA ARG A 173 13.75 14.33 3.16
C ARG A 173 15.21 14.02 2.86
N GLU A 174 15.43 13.10 1.94
CA GLU A 174 16.74 12.83 1.39
C GLU A 174 16.73 13.33 -0.06
N VAL A 175 17.70 14.17 -0.42
CA VAL A 175 17.95 14.56 -1.80
C VAL A 175 19.16 13.76 -2.24
N ARG A 176 18.92 12.77 -3.12
CA ARG A 176 19.97 11.97 -3.75
C ARG A 176 20.23 12.48 -5.16
#